data_AF-A0A429MMJ5-F1
#
_entry.id   AF-A0A429MMJ5-F1
#
_cell.length_a   1.000
_cell.length_b   1.000
_cell.length_c   1.000
_cell.angle_alpha   90.00
_cell.angle_beta   90.00
_cell.angle_gamma   90.00
#
_symmetry.space_group_name_H-M   'P 1'
#
loop_
_entity.id
_entity.type
_entity.pdbx_description
1 polymer ?
#
loop_
_entity_poly.entity_id
_entity_poly.type
_entity_poly.pdbx_seq_one_letter_code
_entity_poly.pdbx_strand_id
1 'polypeptide(L)' 'MFIKNAWYVACRPEEIQDKPLGRTICGEKIVFYRGKENQVAAVEDFCPHRGA' A
#
# COMPACT_ATOMS: atom_id res chain seq x y z
N MET A 1 1.71 8.07 18.57
CA MET A 1 0.31 8.31 18.15
C MET A 1 0.34 8.99 16.78
N PHE A 2 -0.40 8.50 15.79
CA PHE A 2 -0.44 9.05 14.42
C PHE A 2 -1.79 9.72 14.14
N ILE A 3 -1.82 10.78 13.33
CA ILE A 3 -3.06 11.44 12.88
C ILE A 3 -3.60 10.67 11.68
N LYS A 4 -4.49 9.70 11.89
CA LYS A 4 -4.94 8.80 10.80
C LYS A 4 -5.91 9.46 9.80
N ASN A 5 -6.65 10.48 10.22
CA ASN A 5 -7.68 11.14 9.39
C ASN A 5 -7.09 12.28 8.56
N ALA A 6 -6.04 12.00 7.80
CA ALA A 6 -5.37 12.94 6.91
C ALA A 6 -4.77 12.21 5.70
N TRP A 7 -4.47 12.95 4.64
CA TRP A 7 -3.76 12.42 3.48
C TRP A 7 -2.26 12.34 3.75
N TYR A 8 -1.65 11.21 3.38
CA TYR A 8 -0.22 10.97 3.46
C TYR A 8 0.32 10.53 2.10
N VAL A 9 1.50 11.03 1.73
CA VAL A 9 2.23 10.51 0.57
C VAL A 9 2.80 9.13 0.94
N ALA A 10 2.35 8.09 0.24
CA ALA A 10 2.77 6.72 0.51
C ALA A 10 4.08 6.32 -0.18
N CYS A 11 4.26 6.77 -1.42
CA CYS A 11 5.45 6.54 -2.26
C CYS A 11 5.39 7.43 -3.51
N ARG A 12 6.48 7.46 -4.28
CA ARG A 12 6.52 8.05 -5.61
C ARG A 12 5.97 7.09 -6.67
N PRO A 13 5.44 7.58 -7.80
CA PRO A 13 4.89 6.73 -8.85
C PRO A 13 5.88 5.69 -9.39
N GLU A 14 7.17 6.00 -9.44
CA GLU A 14 8.21 5.13 -10.01
C GLU A 14 8.62 3.98 -9.07
N GLU A 15 8.21 4.03 -7.79
CA GLU A 15 8.44 2.96 -6.83
C GLU A 15 7.46 1.80 -7.00
N ILE A 16 6.29 2.04 -7.61
CA ILE A 16 5.30 1.00 -7.91
C ILE A 16 5.60 0.43 -9.30
N GLN A 17 6.45 -0.59 -9.32
CA GLN A 17 6.88 -1.33 -10.51
C GLN A 17 6.03 -2.60 -10.72
N ASP A 18 6.53 -3.57 -11.48
CA ASP A 18 5.84 -4.84 -11.76
C ASP A 18 5.56 -5.69 -10.50
N LYS A 19 6.34 -5.49 -9.44
CA LYS A 19 6.15 -6.16 -8.14
C LYS A 19 5.41 -5.24 -7.16
N PRO A 20 4.50 -5.78 -6.34
CA PRO A 20 3.86 -5.00 -5.29
C PRO A 20 4.88 -4.41 -4.30
N LEU A 21 4.57 -3.21 -3.80
CA LEU A 21 5.40 -2.43 -2.88
C LEU A 21 4.80 -2.46 -1.47
N GLY A 22 5.45 -3.15 -0.54
CA GLY A 22 5.10 -3.11 0.88
C GLY A 22 5.64 -1.86 1.59
N ARG A 23 4.82 -1.22 2.42
CA ARG A 23 5.19 -0.09 3.29
C ARG A 23 4.43 -0.16 4.62
N THR A 24 5.04 0.41 5.66
CA THR A 24 4.35 0.72 6.92
C THR A 24 4.11 2.21 7.01
N ILE A 25 2.84 2.64 7.04
CA ILE A 25 2.44 4.05 7.10
C ILE A 25 1.54 4.24 8.30
N CYS A 26 1.89 5.18 9.20
CA CYS A 26 1.16 5.40 10.44
C CYS A 26 0.92 4.13 11.27
N GLY A 27 1.86 3.16 11.19
CA GLY A 27 1.78 1.87 11.87
C GLY A 27 0.99 0.78 11.13
N GLU A 28 0.31 1.11 10.04
CA GLU A 28 -0.45 0.15 9.21
C GLU A 28 0.46 -0.44 8.13
N LYS A 29 0.42 -1.77 7.96
CA LYS A 29 1.14 -2.43 6.85
C LYS A 29 0.25 -2.44 5.61
N ILE A 30 0.75 -1.87 4.52
CA ILE A 30 0.00 -1.65 3.29
C ILE A 30 0.84 -2.09 2.09
N VAL A 31 0.20 -2.79 1.15
CA VAL A 31 0.78 -3.14 -0.15
C VAL A 31 0.17 -2.26 -1.24
N PHE A 32 1.04 -1.65 -2.05
CA PHE A 32 0.68 -0.86 -3.22
C PHE A 32 1.05 -1.60 -4.51
N TYR A 33 0.18 -1.59 -5.51
CA TYR A 33 0.46 -2.19 -6.82
C TYR A 33 -0.32 -1.49 -7.93
N ARG A 34 0.07 -1.71 -9.19
CA ARG A 34 -0.69 -1.26 -10.37
C ARG A 34 -1.61 -2.37 -10.83
N GLY A 35 -2.92 -2.11 -10.79
CA GLY A 35 -3.95 -3.02 -11.24
C GLY A 35 -4.31 -2.84 -12.72
N LYS A 36 -5.56 -3.14 -13.05
CA LYS A 36 -6.11 -2.92 -14.40
C LYS A 36 -5.97 -1.45 -14.80
N GLU A 37 -5.75 -1.22 -16.09
CA GLU A 37 -5.62 0.14 -16.66
C GLU A 37 -4.53 0.98 -15.97
N ASN A 38 -3.51 0.33 -15.40
CA ASN A 38 -2.39 0.97 -14.72
C ASN A 38 -2.78 1.79 -13.46
N GLN A 39 -3.99 1.60 -12.94
CA GLN A 39 -4.48 2.29 -11.74
C GLN A 39 -3.78 1.77 -10.47
N VAL A 40 -3.41 2.68 -9.57
CA VAL A 40 -2.79 2.33 -8.29
C VAL A 40 -3.87 1.84 -7.32
N ALA A 41 -3.62 0.70 -6.69
CA ALA A 41 -4.42 0.17 -5.60
C ALA A 41 -3.58 0.06 -4.33
N ALA A 42 -4.25 0.10 -3.17
CA ALA A 42 -3.66 -0.11 -1.86
C ALA A 42 -4.53 -1.11 -1.09
N VAL A 43 -3.91 -2.15 -0.54
CA VAL A 43 -4.57 -3.16 0.29
C VAL A 43 -3.78 -3.35 1.58
N GLU A 44 -4.42 -3.87 2.62
CA GLU A 44 -3.70 -4.31 3.81
C GLU A 44 -2.67 -5.39 3.42
N ASP A 45 -1.46 -5.29 3.96
CA ASP A 45 -0.41 -6.29 3.79
C ASP A 45 -0.69 -7.51 4.67
N PHE A 46 -1.81 -8.16 4.39
CA PHE A 46 -2.35 -9.27 5.14
C PHE A 46 -3.29 -10.09 4.27
N CYS A 47 -2.99 -11.37 4.11
CA CYS A 47 -3.90 -12.30 3.45
C CYS A 47 -5.06 -12.69 4.38
N PRO A 48 -6.33 -12.39 4.07
CA PRO A 48 -7.47 -12.71 4.95
C PRO A 48 -7.69 -14.22 5.14
N HIS A 49 -7.11 -15.07 4.29
CA HIS A 49 -7.22 -16.52 4.41
C HIS A 49 -6.28 -17.11 5.47
N ARG A 50 -5.00 -16.71 5.49
CA ARG A 50 -3.98 -17.33 6.35
C ARG A 50 -2.98 -16.36 7.01
N GLY A 51 -3.18 -15.05 6.85
CA GLY A 51 -2.33 -14.02 7.44
C GLY A 51 -0.88 -14.01 6.98
N ALA A 52 -0.63 -14.55 5.78
CA ALA A 52 0.63 -14.32 5.06
C ALA A 52 0.77 -12.83 4.70
#